data_AF-A0A5P8N289-F1
#
_entry.id   AF-A0A5P8N289-F1
#
_cell.length_a   1.000
_cell.length_b   1.000
_cell.length_c   1.000
_cell.angle_alpha   90.00
_cell.angle_beta   90.00
_cell.angle_gamma   90.00
#
_symmetry.space_group_name_H-M   'P 1'
#
loop_
_entity.id
_entity.type
_entity.pdbx_description
1 polymer ?
#
loop_
_entity_poly.entity_id
_entity_poly.type
_entity_poly.pdbx_seq_one_letter_code
_entity_poly.pdbx_strand_id
1 'polypeptide(L)'
;MSDHHNNLGRWMGGSPFWVLLRLIALSVVVGVILAALGLDPLNIFTSLESLVRHLFNFGFETVERLWRYFLLGAVIVVPLWLITRVASRGR
;
A
#
# COMPACT_ATOMS: atom_id res chain seq x y z
N MET A 1 -44.11 35.55 10.21
CA MET A 1 -44.29 34.08 10.17
C MET A 1 -43.26 33.53 9.20
N SER A 2 -42.02 33.32 9.66
CA SER A 2 -41.48 32.02 10.11
C SER A 2 -41.14 31.14 8.90
N ASP A 3 -39.85 31.07 8.53
CA ASP A 3 -39.16 29.89 7.98
C ASP A 3 -37.70 30.22 7.61
N HIS A 4 -36.85 30.34 8.63
CA HIS A 4 -35.41 30.58 8.47
C HIS A 4 -34.55 29.61 9.28
N HIS A 5 -34.96 28.36 9.49
CA HIS A 5 -34.08 27.37 10.09
C HIS A 5 -34.37 26.02 9.48
N ASN A 6 -33.39 25.42 8.79
CA ASN A 6 -33.17 23.96 8.63
C ASN A 6 -32.18 23.61 7.49
N ASN A 7 -31.30 24.52 7.07
CA ASN A 7 -30.19 24.16 6.17
C ASN A 7 -28.82 24.05 6.88
N LEU A 8 -28.72 24.49 8.14
CA LEU A 8 -27.45 24.43 8.90
C LEU A 8 -27.19 23.04 9.51
N GLY A 9 -28.22 22.22 9.72
CA GLY A 9 -28.08 20.87 10.30
C GLY A 9 -27.55 19.79 9.34
N ARG A 10 -27.48 20.07 8.03
CA ARG A 10 -27.15 19.07 7.00
C ARG A 10 -25.68 19.10 6.56
N TRP A 11 -25.02 20.26 6.70
CA TRP A 11 -23.58 20.43 6.46
C TRP A 11 -22.70 19.95 7.63
N MET A 12 -23.30 19.74 8.79
CA MET A 12 -22.69 19.00 9.91
C MET A 12 -22.86 17.47 9.77
N GLY A 13 -23.23 16.98 8.58
CA GLY A 13 -23.45 15.56 8.25
C GLY A 13 -22.16 14.77 7.97
N GLY A 14 -21.19 14.85 8.88
CA GLY A 14 -19.90 14.14 8.79
C GLY A 14 -18.77 15.15 8.64
N SER A 15 -18.50 15.90 9.70
CA SER A 15 -17.57 17.02 9.61
C SER A 15 -16.20 16.49 9.14
N PRO A 16 -15.61 17.06 8.07
CA PRO A 16 -14.23 16.80 7.69
C PRO A 16 -13.28 16.99 8.88
N PHE A 17 -13.69 17.81 9.84
CA PHE A 17 -13.05 17.99 11.13
C PHE A 17 -12.99 16.72 11.99
N TRP A 18 -14.03 15.88 12.02
CA TRP A 18 -13.98 14.56 12.65
C TRP A 18 -13.00 13.61 11.96
N VAL A 19 -12.91 13.68 10.62
CA VAL A 19 -11.93 12.90 9.85
C VAL A 19 -10.51 13.37 10.12
N LEU A 20 -10.28 14.69 10.16
CA LEU A 20 -8.99 15.29 10.48
C LEU A 20 -8.53 14.94 11.90
N LEU A 21 -9.42 15.02 12.88
CA LEU A 21 -9.13 14.63 14.26
C LEU A 21 -8.80 13.14 14.36
N ARG A 22 -9.52 12.29 13.61
CA ARG A 22 -9.26 10.85 13.53
C ARG A 22 -7.93 10.56 12.85
N LEU A 23 -7.56 11.29 11.78
CA LEU A 23 -6.26 11.19 11.12
C LEU A 23 -5.11 11.57 12.05
N ILE A 24 -5.26 12.66 12.81
CA ILE A 24 -4.28 13.08 13.81
C ILE A 24 -4.15 12.02 14.91
N ALA A 25 -5.27 11.54 15.44
CA ALA A 25 -5.26 10.48 16.46
C ALA A 25 -4.61 9.18 15.96
N LEU A 26 -4.96 8.74 14.74
CA LEU A 26 -4.33 7.58 14.09
C LEU A 26 -2.83 7.79 13.89
N SER A 27 -2.40 8.97 13.45
CA SER A 27 -0.99 9.30 13.29
C SER A 27 -0.22 9.25 14.60
N VAL A 28 -0.81 9.73 15.70
CA VAL A 28 -0.22 9.66 17.05
C VAL A 28 -0.13 8.21 17.52
N VAL A 29 -1.20 7.41 17.37
CA VAL A 29 -1.19 5.99 17.74
C VAL A 29 -0.14 5.21 16.95
N VAL A 30 -0.07 5.42 15.64
CA VAL A 30 0.95 4.81 14.78
C VAL A 30 2.34 5.25 15.24
N GLY A 31 2.56 6.55 15.51
CA GLY A 31 3.82 7.06 16.04
C GLY A 31 4.24 6.40 17.37
N VAL A 32 3.30 6.19 18.29
CA VAL A 32 3.54 5.49 19.56
C VAL A 32 3.86 4.01 19.35
N ILE A 33 3.19 3.33 18.41
CA ILE A 33 3.50 1.94 18.06
C ILE A 33 4.91 1.83 17.49
N LEU A 34 5.31 2.73 16.57
CA LEU A 34 6.68 2.76 16.06
C LEU A 34 7.70 3.03 17.18
N ALA A 35 7.44 4.00 18.06
CA ALA A 35 8.30 4.30 19.20
C ALA A 35 8.41 3.11 20.17
N ALA A 36 7.31 2.41 20.42
CA ALA A 36 7.27 1.21 21.27
C ALA A 36 8.04 0.02 20.64
N LEU A 37 8.12 -0.05 19.31
CA LEU A 37 8.97 -0.98 18.57
C LEU A 37 10.45 -0.55 18.53
N GLY A 38 10.81 0.57 19.19
CA GLY A 38 12.17 1.10 19.28
C GLY A 38 12.57 2.00 18.11
N LEU A 39 11.61 2.46 17.31
CA LEU A 39 11.85 3.35 16.17
C LEU A 39 11.54 4.79 16.60
N ASP A 40 12.58 5.60 16.81
CA ASP A 40 12.49 6.98 17.28
C ASP A 40 12.12 7.97 16.15
N PRO A 41 10.98 8.68 16.23
CA PRO A 41 10.39 9.43 15.09
C PRO A 41 11.25 10.56 14.53
N LEU A 42 12.14 11.15 15.34
CA LEU A 42 13.06 12.20 14.89
C LEU A 42 14.23 11.66 14.06
N ASN A 43 14.51 10.35 14.12
CA ASN A 43 15.57 9.67 13.36
C ASN A 43 15.02 8.63 12.35
N ILE A 44 13.72 8.28 12.45
CA ILE A 44 13.04 7.26 11.63
C ILE A 44 13.16 7.53 10.13
N PHE A 45 13.00 8.77 9.66
CA PHE A 45 13.06 9.02 8.21
C PHE A 45 14.43 8.66 7.63
N THR A 46 15.50 9.04 8.33
CA THR A 46 16.88 8.76 7.94
C THR A 46 17.23 7.27 8.06
N SER A 47 16.76 6.61 9.13
CA SER A 47 16.96 5.17 9.34
C SER A 47 16.14 4.33 8.36
N LEU A 48 14.88 4.69 8.07
CA LEU A 48 14.03 3.99 7.12
C LEU A 48 14.59 4.11 5.70
N GLU A 49 15.11 5.27 5.31
CA GLU A 49 15.77 5.43 4.01
C GLU A 49 17.03 4.56 3.89
N SER A 50 17.80 4.42 4.98
CA SER A 50 18.97 3.54 5.03
C SER A 50 18.59 2.05 4.98
N LEU A 51 17.50 1.66 5.66
CA LEU A 51 16.97 0.29 5.62
C LEU A 51 16.36 -0.05 4.27
N VAL A 52 15.65 0.90 3.64
CA VAL A 52 15.11 0.75 2.29
C VAL A 52 16.24 0.64 1.28
N ARG A 53 17.31 1.45 1.38
CA ARG A 53 18.50 1.32 0.52
C ARG A 53 19.21 -0.02 0.70
N HIS A 54 19.40 -0.48 1.93
CA HIS A 54 19.97 -1.82 2.17
C HIS A 54 19.05 -2.93 1.64
N LEU A 55 17.75 -2.84 1.90
CA LEU A 55 16.75 -3.80 1.41
C LEU A 55 16.65 -3.79 -0.12
N PHE A 56 16.81 -2.64 -0.77
CA PHE A 56 16.84 -2.56 -2.24
C PHE A 56 18.09 -3.20 -2.82
N ASN A 57 19.25 -2.96 -2.21
CA ASN A 57 20.52 -3.55 -2.65
C ASN A 57 20.55 -5.08 -2.43
N PHE A 58 20.07 -5.57 -1.28
CA PHE A 58 19.92 -7.03 -1.03
C PHE A 58 18.73 -7.64 -1.78
N GLY A 59 17.68 -6.86 -1.97
CA GLY A 59 16.48 -7.24 -2.70
C GLY A 59 16.78 -7.49 -4.16
N PHE A 60 17.67 -6.71 -4.79
CA PHE A 60 18.03 -6.88 -6.20
C PHE A 60 18.60 -8.28 -6.50
N GLU A 61 19.45 -8.83 -5.64
CA GLU A 61 20.02 -10.18 -5.80
C GLU A 61 18.99 -11.30 -5.58
N THR A 62 18.08 -11.11 -4.61
CA THR A 62 16.97 -12.05 -4.38
C THR A 62 15.93 -11.98 -5.50
N VAL A 63 15.64 -10.78 -5.98
CA VAL A 63 14.74 -10.50 -7.10
C VAL A 63 15.29 -11.13 -8.37
N GLU A 64 16.59 -11.08 -8.64
CA GLU A 64 17.20 -11.76 -9.80
C GLU A 64 16.99 -13.28 -9.76
N ARG A 65 17.18 -13.91 -8.59
CA ARG A 65 16.88 -15.34 -8.42
C ARG A 65 15.40 -15.64 -8.67
N LEU A 66 14.50 -14.87 -8.07
CA LEU A 66 13.05 -15.00 -8.27
C LEU A 66 12.66 -14.78 -9.74
N TRP A 67 13.30 -13.82 -10.41
CA TRP A 67 13.09 -13.52 -11.82
C TRP A 67 13.50 -14.70 -12.70
N ARG A 68 14.62 -15.37 -12.38
CA ARG A 68 15.06 -16.57 -13.11
C ARG A 68 14.08 -17.74 -12.93
N TYR A 69 13.53 -17.94 -11.74
CA TYR A 69 12.48 -18.94 -11.50
C TYR A 69 11.16 -18.58 -12.20
N PHE A 70 10.80 -17.29 -12.22
CA PHE A 70 9.63 -16.80 -12.95
C PHE A 70 9.77 -17.02 -14.47
N LEU A 71 10.95 -16.73 -15.03
CA LEU A 71 11.25 -17.00 -16.44
C LEU A 71 11.20 -18.49 -16.77
N LEU A 72 11.73 -19.36 -15.89
CA LEU A 72 11.61 -20.82 -16.03
C LEU A 72 10.15 -21.27 -16.05
N GLY A 73 9.32 -20.73 -15.16
CA GLY A 73 7.87 -21.00 -15.17
C GLY A 73 7.20 -20.47 -16.44
N ALA A 74 7.54 -19.24 -16.86
CA ALA A 74 7.01 -18.62 -18.07
C ALA A 74 7.36 -19.43 -19.33
N VAL A 75 8.57 -19.98 -19.41
CA VAL A 75 9.00 -20.88 -20.51
C VAL A 75 8.07 -22.08 -20.65
N ILE A 76 7.48 -22.58 -19.55
CA ILE A 76 6.55 -23.70 -19.61
C ILE A 76 5.12 -23.21 -19.85
N VAL A 77 4.66 -22.18 -19.15
CA VAL A 77 3.27 -21.71 -19.20
C VAL A 77 2.93 -21.08 -20.55
N VAL A 78 3.84 -20.31 -21.14
CA VAL A 78 3.60 -19.62 -22.43
C VAL A 78 3.26 -20.60 -23.56
N PRO A 79 4.05 -21.66 -23.84
CA PRO A 79 3.70 -22.63 -24.88
C PRO A 79 2.44 -23.43 -24.53
N LEU A 80 2.23 -23.79 -23.26
CA LEU A 80 1.02 -24.50 -22.81
C LEU A 80 -0.24 -23.65 -23.05
N TRP A 81 -0.15 -22.36 -22.74
CA TRP A 81 -1.20 -21.39 -23.03
C TRP A 81 -1.41 -21.23 -24.53
N LEU A 82 -0.35 -21.14 -25.34
CA LEU A 82 -0.46 -21.01 -26.79
C LEU A 82 -1.18 -22.22 -27.42
N ILE A 83 -0.81 -23.44 -27.01
CA ILE A 83 -1.43 -24.68 -27.50
C ILE A 83 -2.91 -24.70 -27.14
N THR A 84 -3.25 -24.47 -25.87
CA THR A 84 -4.65 -24.48 -25.42
C THR A 84 -5.47 -23.34 -26.03
N ARG A 85 -4.85 -22.17 -26.27
CA ARG A 85 -5.48 -21.01 -26.91
C ARG A 85 -5.75 -21.21 -28.39
N VAL A 86 -4.84 -21.86 -29.12
CA VAL A 86 -5.05 -22.20 -30.54
C VAL A 86 -6.05 -23.35 -30.67
N ALA A 87 -5.96 -24.37 -29.82
CA ALA A 87 -6.91 -25.48 -29.79
C ALA A 87 -8.35 -25.04 -29.45
N SER A 88 -8.51 -23.99 -28.63
CA SER A 88 -9.82 -23.41 -28.30
C SER A 88 -10.38 -22.45 -29.34
N ARG A 89 -9.55 -21.92 -30.27
CA ARG A 89 -10.02 -21.07 -31.38
C ARG A 89 -10.49 -21.87 -32.60
N GLY A 90 -10.16 -23.16 -32.68
CA GLY A 90 -10.53 -24.05 -33.78
C GLY A 90 -11.86 -24.79 -33.59
N ARG A 91 -12.63 -24.46 -32.56
CA ARG A 91 -13.99 -24.95 -32.28
C ARG A 91 -14.92 -23.77 -32.14
#